data_AF-A0AA91M7K2-F1
#
_entry.id   AF-A0AA91M7K2-F1
#
_cell.length_a   1.000
_cell.length_b   1.000
_cell.length_c   1.000
_cell.angle_alpha   90.00
_cell.angle_beta   90.00
_cell.angle_gamma   90.00
#
_symmetry.space_group_name_H-M   'P 1'
#
loop_
_entity.id
_entity.type
_entity.pdbx_description
1 polymer ?
#
loop_
_entity_poly.entity_id
_entity_poly.type
_entity_poly.pdbx_seq_one_letter_code
_entity_poly.pdbx_strand_id
1 'polypeptide(L)'
;MKSALAGIFVGISLVGSAVALASPGRADNSSEFGEKYHLRICNDVGREPTPHGIWAANSILLSQQGGDRYGRLNNKQMQAAIGYAIDNYCPQYSSIYSAYRSRYP
;
A
#
# COMPACT_ATOMS: atom_id res chain seq x y z
N MET A 1 54.31 -30.46 35.52
CA MET A 1 54.38 -28.98 35.35
C MET A 1 53.25 -28.55 34.43
N LYS A 2 52.69 -27.37 34.71
CA LYS A 2 51.71 -26.56 33.95
C LYS A 2 50.22 -26.74 34.31
N SER A 3 49.77 -25.73 35.05
CA SER A 3 48.40 -25.35 35.36
C SER A 3 47.79 -24.44 34.28
N ALA A 4 46.46 -24.49 34.22
CA ALA A 4 45.47 -23.40 34.13
C ALA A 4 45.23 -22.58 32.83
N LEU A 5 43.91 -22.44 32.55
CA LEU A 5 43.08 -21.30 32.06
C LEU A 5 42.15 -21.76 30.91
N ALA A 6 40.89 -22.11 31.15
CA ALA A 6 39.71 -21.27 31.42
C ALA A 6 39.39 -20.24 30.31
N GLY A 7 38.24 -20.40 29.65
CA GLY A 7 37.77 -19.52 28.57
C GLY A 7 36.32 -19.78 28.12
N ILE A 8 35.38 -19.53 29.03
CA ILE A 8 34.02 -18.95 28.91
C ILE A 8 33.19 -19.20 27.62
N PHE A 9 32.04 -19.86 27.84
CA PHE A 9 30.82 -19.88 27.02
C PHE A 9 30.14 -18.49 26.97
N VAL A 10 29.90 -17.94 25.78
CA VAL A 10 28.69 -17.15 25.44
C VAL A 10 28.40 -17.33 23.94
N GLY A 11 27.70 -18.41 23.59
CA GLY A 11 27.11 -18.56 22.26
C GLY A 11 25.74 -17.92 22.25
N ILE A 12 25.65 -16.69 21.75
CA ILE A 12 24.42 -15.94 21.56
C ILE A 12 23.45 -16.79 20.74
N SER A 13 22.27 -17.06 21.31
CA SER A 13 21.15 -17.65 20.58
C SER A 13 20.74 -16.71 19.46
N LEU A 14 21.15 -17.05 18.23
CA LEU A 14 20.56 -16.49 17.02
C LEU A 14 19.12 -17.01 16.94
N VAL A 15 18.20 -16.27 17.54
CA VAL A 15 16.79 -16.33 17.16
C VAL A 15 16.78 -15.96 15.69
N GLY A 16 16.63 -16.98 14.85
CA GLY A 16 16.47 -16.83 13.41
C GLY A 16 15.19 -16.06 13.16
N SER A 17 15.29 -14.73 13.18
CA SER A 17 14.33 -13.86 12.52
C SER A 17 14.42 -14.18 11.04
N ALA A 18 13.61 -15.13 10.59
CA ALA A 18 13.28 -15.29 9.19
C ALA A 18 12.70 -13.95 8.75
N VAL A 19 13.57 -13.10 8.20
CA VAL A 19 13.15 -11.96 7.39
C VAL A 19 12.47 -12.62 6.20
N ALA A 20 11.16 -12.79 6.29
CA ALA A 20 10.34 -13.13 5.14
C ALA A 20 10.59 -11.99 4.15
N LEU A 21 11.50 -12.24 3.20
CA LEU A 21 11.59 -11.53 1.95
C LEU A 21 10.21 -11.68 1.34
N ALA A 22 9.33 -10.71 1.62
CA ALA A 22 8.10 -10.53 0.87
C ALA A 22 8.58 -10.50 -0.58
N SER A 23 8.25 -11.56 -1.31
CA SER A 23 8.49 -11.60 -2.74
C SER A 23 7.95 -10.27 -3.27
N PRO A 24 8.70 -9.52 -4.11
CA PRO A 24 8.13 -8.36 -4.76
C PRO A 24 7.04 -8.92 -5.66
N GLY A 25 5.83 -9.02 -5.12
CA GLY A 25 4.63 -9.37 -5.84
C GLY A 25 4.61 -8.40 -6.99
N ARG A 26 4.62 -8.95 -8.21
CA ARG A 26 4.56 -8.20 -9.47
C ARG A 26 3.71 -6.96 -9.22
N ALA A 27 4.34 -5.78 -9.24
CA ALA A 27 3.66 -4.53 -8.97
C ALA A 27 2.44 -4.50 -9.90
N ASP A 28 1.25 -4.69 -9.32
CA ASP A 28 0.02 -4.48 -10.06
C ASP A 28 0.07 -3.02 -10.49
N ASN A 29 -0.25 -2.74 -11.74
CA ASN A 29 -0.31 -1.37 -12.27
C ASN A 29 -1.16 -0.46 -11.36
N SER A 30 -2.07 -1.05 -10.59
CA SER A 30 -2.83 -0.39 -9.52
C SER A 30 -1.94 0.18 -8.40
N SER A 31 -1.01 -0.62 -7.84
CA SER A 31 -0.09 -0.17 -6.80
C SER A 31 0.88 0.88 -7.33
N GLU A 32 1.42 0.71 -8.54
CA GLU A 32 2.31 1.71 -9.15
C GLU A 32 1.57 3.02 -9.46
N PHE A 33 0.31 2.95 -9.90
CA PHE A 33 -0.53 4.12 -10.07
C PHE A 33 -0.81 4.81 -8.72
N GLY A 34 -1.17 4.03 -7.70
CA GLY A 34 -1.39 4.54 -6.34
C GLY A 34 -0.16 5.26 -5.80
N GLU A 35 1.02 4.66 -5.93
CA GLU A 35 2.32 5.24 -5.58
C GLU A 35 2.57 6.56 -6.34
N LYS A 36 2.39 6.58 -7.67
CA LYS A 36 2.66 7.78 -8.48
C LYS A 36 1.69 8.93 -8.20
N TYR A 37 0.41 8.62 -7.97
CA TYR A 37 -0.65 9.62 -7.87
C TYR A 37 -1.18 9.81 -6.45
N HIS A 38 -0.49 9.31 -5.41
CA HIS A 38 -0.96 9.36 -4.02
C HIS A 38 -1.35 10.77 -3.55
N LEU A 39 -0.56 11.81 -3.86
CA LEU A 39 -0.89 13.19 -3.49
C LEU A 39 -2.23 13.63 -4.07
N ARG A 40 -2.47 13.31 -5.35
CA ARG A 40 -3.71 13.63 -6.02
C ARG A 40 -4.87 12.86 -5.40
N ILE A 41 -4.72 11.56 -5.21
CA ILE A 41 -5.74 10.70 -4.61
C ILE A 41 -6.10 11.21 -3.21
N CYS A 42 -5.11 11.42 -2.34
CA CYS A 42 -5.33 11.88 -0.98
C CYS A 42 -5.97 13.28 -0.92
N ASN A 43 -5.62 14.18 -1.84
CA ASN A 43 -6.27 15.49 -1.94
C ASN A 43 -7.72 15.38 -2.42
N ASP A 44 -7.99 14.58 -3.46
CA ASP A 44 -9.36 14.39 -3.98
C ASP A 44 -10.26 13.76 -2.91
N VAL A 45 -9.77 12.76 -2.16
CA VAL A 45 -10.49 12.17 -1.03
C VAL A 45 -10.66 13.16 0.12
N GLY A 46 -9.64 13.97 0.43
CA GLY A 46 -9.69 14.94 1.52
C GLY A 46 -10.66 16.11 1.28
N ARG A 47 -10.97 16.43 0.02
CA ARG A 47 -11.97 17.45 -0.34
C ARG A 47 -13.39 17.05 0.03
N GLU A 48 -13.69 15.75 -0.07
CA GLU A 48 -14.97 15.19 0.34
C GLU A 48 -14.74 13.79 0.95
N PRO A 49 -14.43 13.72 2.26
CA PRO A 49 -14.06 12.48 2.94
C PRO A 49 -15.29 11.63 3.26
N THR A 50 -16.04 11.25 2.22
CA THR A 50 -17.24 10.41 2.29
C THR A 50 -17.11 9.25 1.31
N PRO A 51 -17.87 8.15 1.49
CA PRO A 51 -17.89 7.06 0.51
C PRO A 51 -18.30 7.51 -0.90
N HIS A 52 -19.15 8.53 -1.01
CA HIS A 52 -19.56 9.09 -2.29
C HIS A 52 -18.43 9.93 -2.93
N GLY A 53 -17.70 10.72 -2.12
CA GLY A 53 -16.52 11.45 -2.58
C GLY A 53 -15.44 10.52 -3.16
N ILE A 54 -15.19 9.37 -2.53
CA ILE A 54 -14.28 8.35 -3.08
C ILE A 54 -14.80 7.77 -4.41
N TRP A 55 -16.11 7.49 -4.51
CA TRP A 55 -16.72 7.04 -5.76
C TRP A 55 -16.56 8.07 -6.90
N ALA A 56 -16.73 9.36 -6.59
CA ALA A 56 -16.53 10.45 -7.52
C ALA A 56 -15.05 10.57 -7.94
N ALA A 57 -14.13 10.53 -6.99
CA ALA A 57 -12.69 10.55 -7.24
C ALA A 57 -12.25 9.38 -8.14
N ASN A 58 -12.74 8.16 -7.87
CA ASN A 58 -12.51 6.98 -8.71
C ASN A 58 -12.97 7.21 -10.16
N SER A 59 -14.17 7.76 -10.34
CA SER A 59 -14.72 8.05 -11.68
C SER A 59 -13.89 9.08 -12.44
N ILE A 60 -13.47 10.15 -11.74
CA ILE A 60 -12.59 11.19 -12.30
C ILE A 60 -11.24 10.58 -12.70
N LEU A 61 -10.58 9.84 -11.80
CA LEU A 61 -9.29 9.22 -12.07
C LEU A 61 -9.37 8.23 -13.24
N LEU A 62 -10.44 7.43 -13.33
CA LEU A 62 -10.69 6.53 -14.47
C LEU A 62 -10.83 7.26 -15.79
N SER A 63 -11.46 8.44 -15.80
CA SER A 63 -11.60 9.26 -17.01
C SER A 63 -10.29 9.95 -17.41
N GLN A 64 -9.44 10.26 -16.44
CA GLN A 64 -8.24 11.07 -16.63
C GLN A 64 -6.93 10.28 -16.67
N GLN A 65 -6.96 8.97 -16.43
CA GLN A 65 -5.76 8.13 -16.36
C GLN A 65 -4.87 8.15 -17.60
N GLY A 66 -5.40 8.55 -18.77
CA GLY A 66 -4.63 8.73 -20.00
C GLY A 66 -3.96 7.43 -20.49
N GLY A 67 -3.38 7.44 -21.69
CA GLY A 67 -2.66 6.29 -22.27
C GLY A 67 -1.28 6.05 -21.63
N ASP A 68 -1.14 6.26 -20.33
CA ASP A 68 0.13 6.11 -19.62
C ASP A 68 0.58 4.64 -19.62
N ARG A 69 1.90 4.43 -19.45
CA ARG A 69 2.58 3.12 -19.44
C ARG A 69 2.02 2.09 -18.46
N TYR A 70 1.17 2.50 -17.52
CA TYR A 70 0.48 1.65 -16.55
C TYR A 70 -0.76 0.97 -17.12
N GLY A 71 -1.07 1.22 -18.39
CA GLY A 71 -2.28 0.74 -19.03
C GLY A 71 -3.52 1.45 -18.47
N ARG A 72 -4.62 1.38 -19.21
CA ARG A 72 -5.91 1.85 -18.69
C ARG A 72 -6.36 0.88 -17.60
N LEU A 73 -6.17 1.27 -16.33
CA LEU A 73 -6.78 0.63 -15.19
C LEU A 73 -8.29 0.54 -15.43
N ASN A 74 -8.82 -0.67 -15.25
CA ASN A 74 -10.25 -0.83 -15.14
C ASN A 74 -10.74 -0.30 -13.77
N ASN A 75 -12.06 -0.27 -13.58
CA ASN A 75 -12.65 0.27 -12.36
C ASN A 75 -12.12 -0.42 -11.09
N LYS A 76 -12.00 -1.75 -11.06
CA LYS A 76 -11.50 -2.49 -9.90
C LYS A 76 -10.03 -2.18 -9.60
N GLN A 77 -9.21 -2.04 -10.64
CA GLN A 77 -7.81 -1.67 -10.52
C GLN A 77 -7.63 -0.24 -10.00
N MET A 78 -8.45 0.70 -10.48
CA MET A 78 -8.44 2.07 -9.93
C MET A 78 -8.85 2.11 -8.47
N GLN A 79 -9.87 1.33 -8.08
CA GLN A 79 -10.24 1.18 -6.68
C GLN A 79 -9.06 0.65 -5.86
N ALA A 80 -8.38 -0.41 -6.32
CA ALA A 80 -7.19 -0.94 -5.67
C ALA A 80 -6.05 0.10 -5.58
N ALA A 81 -5.86 0.94 -6.60
CA ALA A 81 -4.89 2.02 -6.60
C ALA A 81 -5.21 3.10 -5.54
N ILE A 82 -6.50 3.44 -5.40
CA ILE A 82 -6.97 4.36 -4.36
C ILE A 82 -6.76 3.76 -2.97
N GLY A 83 -7.10 2.49 -2.79
CA GLY A 83 -6.85 1.77 -1.53
C GLY A 83 -5.37 1.76 -1.16
N TYR A 84 -4.50 1.43 -2.11
CA TYR A 84 -3.05 1.47 -1.93
C TYR A 84 -2.58 2.87 -1.48
N ALA A 85 -3.03 3.92 -2.15
CA ALA A 85 -2.64 5.29 -1.81
C ALA A 85 -3.13 5.70 -0.41
N ILE A 86 -4.35 5.32 -0.04
CA ILE A 86 -4.92 5.60 1.28
C ILE A 86 -4.14 4.88 2.38
N ASP A 87 -3.93 3.57 2.23
CA ASP A 87 -3.27 2.75 3.25
C ASP A 87 -1.83 3.20 3.52
N ASN A 88 -1.11 3.66 2.50
CA ASN A 88 0.31 4.01 2.61
C ASN A 88 0.60 5.49 2.86
N TYR A 89 -0.25 6.42 2.40
CA TYR A 89 0.06 7.86 2.44
C TYR A 89 -0.97 8.74 3.14
N CYS A 90 -2.22 8.32 3.23
CA CYS A 90 -3.27 9.06 3.94
C CYS A 90 -4.20 8.13 4.74
N PRO A 91 -3.65 7.38 5.71
CA PRO A 91 -4.37 6.30 6.40
C PRO A 91 -5.55 6.81 7.24
N GLN A 92 -5.65 8.11 7.51
CA GLN A 92 -6.82 8.71 8.15
C GLN A 92 -8.12 8.49 7.35
N TYR A 93 -8.05 8.18 6.06
CA TYR A 93 -9.22 7.92 5.21
C TYR A 93 -9.56 6.42 5.05
N SER A 94 -8.81 5.51 5.69
CA SER A 94 -8.97 4.06 5.53
C SER A 94 -10.37 3.55 5.91
N SER A 95 -10.98 4.13 6.95
CA SER A 95 -12.34 3.79 7.38
C SER A 95 -13.39 4.18 6.34
N ILE A 96 -13.22 5.35 5.70
CA ILE A 96 -14.10 5.84 4.63
C ILE A 96 -13.94 4.98 3.38
N TYR A 97 -12.70 4.60 3.03
CA TYR A 97 -12.44 3.69 1.92
C TYR A 97 -13.07 2.31 2.13
N SER A 98 -13.01 1.78 3.35
CA SER A 98 -13.68 0.52 3.70
C SER A 98 -15.21 0.63 3.53
N ALA A 99 -15.80 1.74 3.97
CA ALA A 99 -17.24 2.02 3.78
C ALA A 99 -17.61 2.28 2.31
N TYR A 100 -16.70 2.81 1.50
CA TYR A 100 -16.85 2.90 0.05
C TYR A 100 -16.89 1.50 -0.58
N ARG A 101 -15.92 0.64 -0.27
CA ARG A 101 -15.82 -0.72 -0.82
C ARG A 101 -17.01 -1.62 -0.47
N SER A 102 -17.67 -1.39 0.67
CA SER A 102 -18.90 -2.11 1.03
C SER A 102 -20.13 -1.65 0.23
N ARG A 103 -20.16 -0.40 -0.22
CA ARG A 103 -21.27 0.18 -1.01
C ARG A 103 -21.08 0.02 -2.52
N TYR A 104 -19.83 -0.05 -2.98
CA TYR A 104 -19.46 -0.11 -4.39
C TYR A 104 -18.43 -1.25 -4.64
N PRO A 105 -18.87 -2.52 -4.66
CA PRO A 105 -17.96 -3.68 -4.74
C PRO A 105 -17.24 -3.86 -6.08
#